data_AF-A0A9N8EN06-F1
#
_entry.id   AF-A0A9N8EN06-F1
#
_cell.length_a   1.000
_cell.length_b   1.000
_cell.length_c   1.000
_cell.angle_alpha   90.00
_cell.angle_beta   90.00
_cell.angle_gamma   90.00
#
_symmetry.space_group_name_H-M   'P 1'
#
loop_
_entity.id
_entity.type
_entity.pdbx_description
1 polymer ?
#
loop_
_entity_poly.entity_id
_entity_poly.type
_entity_poly.pdbx_seq_one_letter_code
_entity_poly.pdbx_strand_id
1 'polypeptide(L)'
;MSFAVEDTAPHRSFVDIPYAELGAVHPDASVVGPTERYYKCSGEKAAELMGMGIGLKTGDLREVGNVDIEPYCSMKLKKKVTPTQRHMVEEIRRRCILEGEEEPKCKCWEKKKCIQWLQQHPITDTQDIAFVIKEEKKLFDLVTKALLEKPTDKKEKSAPWIHAEPYIRLIECMVHDSIRDKFLDMQKIGDRDELDARNSENRPENIFEACARLFNDADHDVYSRCLPELHFTFADILDCSFENMPGRITPDEVKRRWGDCRAKLIKIISKWELSGNGFGQRAEGDDDFGHLAETQLECGDNRANFLDSQTKEHILYLWHVADEAEILKNVMCVIHDSCAATSETCSSVSASVNAVARQKRTDERALGFFRAKMGLAMHTMSRAAIFKELRESQEKLFEAQLRVMEVTSEELSELWMGRVRYLKANEKAVQECLDSLDFEESQKPAAKKRKTKKGSRIVVVPAELLDSDDSEVEDDDDEDGDVAGSKAPSVGY
;
A
#
# COMPACT_ATOMS: atom_id res chain seq x y z
N MET A 1 -5.86 36.71 -43.17
CA MET A 1 -7.04 36.53 -42.29
C MET A 1 -6.59 35.74 -41.07
N SER A 2 -6.63 36.44 -39.94
CA SER A 2 -6.67 35.99 -38.54
C SER A 2 -6.96 34.51 -38.27
N PHE A 3 -6.12 33.87 -37.45
CA PHE A 3 -6.57 32.92 -36.43
C PHE A 3 -5.72 33.07 -35.16
N ALA A 4 -6.37 33.52 -34.10
CA ALA A 4 -5.89 33.50 -32.73
C ALA A 4 -6.13 32.10 -32.13
N VAL A 5 -5.19 31.63 -31.32
CA VAL A 5 -5.43 30.61 -30.29
C VAL A 5 -4.70 31.08 -29.03
N GLU A 6 -5.46 31.69 -28.13
CA GLU A 6 -5.11 31.86 -26.72
C GLU A 6 -5.35 30.54 -26.01
N ASP A 7 -4.35 30.02 -25.30
CA ASP A 7 -4.59 29.16 -24.14
C ASP A 7 -3.37 29.24 -23.21
N THR A 8 -3.47 30.07 -22.17
CA THR A 8 -2.49 30.14 -21.06
C THR A 8 -3.20 29.81 -19.76
N ALA A 9 -2.82 28.69 -19.15
CA ALA A 9 -3.15 28.37 -17.76
C ALA A 9 -2.37 29.29 -16.81
N PRO A 10 -2.90 29.61 -15.62
CA PRO A 10 -2.35 30.66 -14.77
C PRO A 10 -1.08 30.17 -14.07
N HIS A 11 0.05 30.75 -14.45
CA HIS A 11 1.24 30.78 -13.62
C HIS A 11 0.87 31.51 -12.32
N ARG A 12 0.96 30.84 -11.16
CA ARG A 12 0.94 31.53 -9.86
C ARG A 12 2.13 32.48 -9.84
N SER A 13 1.88 33.76 -10.12
CA SER A 13 2.80 34.85 -9.85
C SER A 13 3.00 34.92 -8.34
N PHE A 14 4.17 34.45 -7.90
CA PHE A 14 4.70 34.92 -6.63
C PHE A 14 4.94 36.42 -6.81
N VAL A 15 4.42 37.21 -5.87
CA VAL A 15 4.64 38.65 -5.82
C VAL A 15 6.15 38.87 -5.73
N ASP A 16 6.77 39.26 -6.84
CA ASP A 16 8.11 39.85 -6.83
C ASP A 16 7.98 41.15 -6.04
N ILE A 17 8.33 41.09 -4.75
CA ILE A 17 8.42 42.30 -3.92
C ILE A 17 9.62 43.08 -4.47
N PRO A 18 9.42 44.28 -5.04
CA PRO A 18 10.52 45.03 -5.62
C PRO A 18 11.44 45.51 -4.50
N TYR A 19 12.68 45.02 -4.51
CA TYR A 19 13.76 45.41 -3.57
C TYR A 19 14.09 46.91 -3.59
N ALA A 20 13.55 47.68 -4.55
CA ALA A 20 13.72 49.11 -4.67
C ALA A 20 13.11 49.92 -3.50
N GLU A 21 12.20 49.35 -2.71
CA GLU A 21 11.57 50.05 -1.57
C GLU A 21 12.38 49.96 -0.26
N LEU A 22 13.44 49.14 -0.20
CA LEU A 22 14.30 49.05 1.00
C LEU A 22 15.27 50.24 1.15
N GLY A 23 15.44 51.06 0.11
CA GLY A 23 16.39 52.19 0.08
C GLY A 23 15.81 53.57 0.44
N ALA A 24 14.50 53.70 0.65
CA ALA A 24 13.88 54.99 0.97
C ALA A 24 13.71 55.15 2.50
N VAL A 25 14.65 55.86 3.13
CA VAL A 25 14.59 56.23 4.55
C VAL A 25 13.49 57.27 4.75
N HIS A 26 12.30 56.84 5.11
CA HIS A 26 11.24 57.71 5.66
C HIS A 26 11.53 57.96 7.15
N PRO A 27 11.59 59.22 7.63
CA PRO A 27 12.22 59.55 8.91
C PRO A 27 11.28 59.52 10.13
N ASP A 28 10.14 58.82 10.10
CA ASP A 28 9.22 58.85 11.25
C ASP A 28 8.37 57.57 11.38
N ALA A 29 8.96 56.55 12.02
CA ALA A 29 8.31 55.43 12.69
C ALA A 29 9.40 54.66 13.45
N SER A 30 9.07 54.05 14.59
CA SER A 30 9.98 53.23 15.41
C SER A 30 11.01 52.48 14.55
N VAL A 31 12.30 52.76 14.75
CA VAL A 31 13.38 52.42 13.81
C VAL A 31 13.61 50.91 13.79
N VAL A 32 12.77 50.22 13.02
CA VAL A 32 12.91 48.80 12.71
C VAL A 32 14.04 48.68 11.68
N GLY A 33 15.08 47.92 12.04
CA GLY A 33 16.26 47.72 11.20
C GLY A 33 15.94 47.01 9.87
N PRO A 34 16.77 47.19 8.82
CA PRO A 34 16.54 46.58 7.52
C PRO A 34 16.42 45.04 7.56
N THR A 35 17.17 44.39 8.44
CA THR A 35 17.11 42.93 8.60
C THR A 35 15.78 42.49 9.22
N GLU A 36 15.27 43.22 10.22
CA GLU A 36 13.97 42.94 10.85
C GLU A 36 12.82 43.12 9.85
N ARG A 37 12.86 44.15 9.01
CA ARG A 37 11.84 44.34 7.96
C ARG A 37 11.81 43.18 6.98
N TYR A 38 12.98 42.77 6.49
CA TYR A 38 13.09 41.66 5.56
C TYR A 38 12.52 40.36 6.15
N TYR A 39 12.89 40.02 7.40
CA TYR A 39 12.40 38.82 8.08
C TYR A 39 10.87 38.80 8.27
N LYS A 40 10.27 39.95 8.58
CA LYS A 40 8.81 40.07 8.71
C LYS A 40 8.11 39.93 7.35
N CYS A 41 8.63 40.58 6.31
CA CYS A 41 8.09 40.50 4.95
C CYS A 41 8.19 39.11 4.33
N SER A 42 9.21 38.32 4.72
CA SER A 42 9.43 36.98 4.19
C SER A 42 8.57 35.89 4.88
N GLY A 43 7.76 36.28 5.87
CA GLY A 43 6.84 35.41 6.60
C GLY A 43 7.48 34.70 7.79
N GLU A 44 8.50 35.30 8.41
CA GLU A 44 9.13 34.84 9.66
C GLU A 44 9.62 33.38 9.60
N LYS A 45 10.23 33.00 8.47
CA LYS A 45 10.71 31.63 8.29
C LYS A 45 12.01 31.41 9.04
N ALA A 46 12.03 30.41 9.93
CA ALA A 46 13.21 30.06 10.71
C ALA A 46 14.46 29.76 9.84
N ALA A 47 14.30 29.16 8.66
CA ALA A 47 15.41 28.89 7.75
C ALA A 47 16.05 30.15 7.15
N GLU A 48 15.32 31.26 7.06
CA GLU A 48 15.86 32.55 6.61
C GLU A 48 16.56 33.25 7.77
N LEU A 49 15.97 33.22 8.98
CA LEU A 49 16.62 33.69 10.21
C LEU A 49 17.97 33.02 10.45
N MET A 50 18.02 31.68 10.30
CA MET A 50 19.27 30.93 10.42
C MET A 50 20.28 31.29 9.32
N GLY A 51 19.82 31.68 8.13
CA GLY A 51 20.69 32.21 7.07
C GLY A 51 21.29 33.56 7.41
N MET A 52 20.48 34.48 7.95
CA MET A 52 20.91 35.81 8.42
C MET A 52 21.95 35.71 9.54
N GLY A 53 21.84 34.68 10.38
CA GLY A 53 22.78 34.42 11.48
C GLY A 53 24.17 34.00 11.05
N ILE A 54 24.37 33.50 9.83
CA ILE A 54 25.66 32.95 9.38
C ILE A 54 26.73 34.05 9.40
N GLY A 55 27.84 33.77 10.08
CA GLY A 55 28.95 34.70 10.28
C GLY A 55 28.88 35.49 11.59
N LEU A 56 27.74 35.45 12.30
CA LEU A 56 27.60 36.09 13.60
C LEU A 56 27.99 35.13 14.74
N LYS A 57 28.54 35.69 15.81
CA LYS A 57 28.86 34.98 17.04
C LYS A 57 28.20 35.66 18.23
N THR A 58 27.65 34.86 19.14
CA THR A 58 27.15 35.33 20.44
C THR A 58 28.34 35.59 21.37
N GLY A 59 28.15 36.34 22.47
CA GLY A 59 29.19 36.58 23.49
C GLY A 59 29.83 35.30 24.04
N ASP A 60 29.10 34.17 24.04
CA ASP A 60 29.60 32.85 24.43
C ASP A 60 30.39 32.13 23.31
N LEU A 61 30.84 32.85 22.27
CA LEU A 61 31.50 32.35 21.06
C LEU A 61 30.68 31.36 20.21
N ARG A 62 29.41 31.11 20.58
CA ARG A 62 28.48 30.28 19.82
C ARG A 62 28.16 30.92 18.47
N GLU A 63 28.32 30.16 17.40
CA GLU A 63 27.97 30.58 16.04
C GLU A 63 26.46 30.63 15.87
N VAL A 64 25.93 31.80 15.53
CA VAL A 64 24.52 32.00 15.22
C VAL A 64 24.24 31.42 13.83
N GLY A 65 23.08 30.81 13.63
CA GLY A 65 22.73 30.19 12.34
C GLY A 65 23.36 28.83 12.05
N ASN A 66 24.19 28.30 12.95
CA ASN A 66 24.77 26.97 12.80
C ASN A 66 23.78 25.87 13.27
N VAL A 67 23.20 25.15 12.31
CA VAL A 67 22.20 24.09 12.57
C VAL A 67 22.80 22.75 12.99
N ASP A 68 24.13 22.63 13.03
CA ASP A 68 24.84 21.43 13.44
C ASP A 68 25.17 21.42 14.94
N ILE A 69 24.80 22.48 15.67
CA ILE A 69 24.97 22.61 17.12
C ILE A 69 23.64 22.30 17.83
N GLU A 70 23.70 21.80 19.08
CA GLU A 70 22.51 21.63 19.92
C GLU A 70 21.82 22.97 20.22
N PRO A 71 20.47 23.04 20.23
CA PRO A 71 19.51 21.95 20.15
C PRO A 71 19.10 21.56 18.72
N TYR A 72 19.64 22.23 17.70
CA TYR A 72 19.18 22.10 16.31
C TYR A 72 19.55 20.76 15.68
N CYS A 73 20.73 20.22 16.00
CA CYS A 73 21.16 18.92 15.48
C CYS A 73 20.24 17.77 15.93
N SER A 74 19.69 17.84 17.15
CA SER A 74 18.79 16.83 17.71
C SER A 74 17.30 17.04 17.38
N MET A 75 16.97 18.05 16.57
CA MET A 75 15.60 18.36 16.21
C MET A 75 15.07 17.47 15.07
N LYS A 76 13.91 16.81 15.28
CA LYS A 76 13.25 15.93 14.29
C LYS A 76 13.00 16.59 12.93
N LEU A 77 12.68 17.88 12.93
CA LEU A 77 12.37 18.66 11.72
C LEU A 77 13.51 19.62 11.34
N LYS A 78 14.77 19.18 11.46
CA LYS A 78 15.96 19.98 11.11
C LYS A 78 15.86 20.66 9.74
N LYS A 79 15.20 20.01 8.76
CA LYS A 79 14.95 20.58 7.43
C LYS A 79 14.18 21.91 7.44
N LYS A 80 13.35 22.19 8.46
CA LYS A 80 12.58 23.45 8.57
C LYS A 80 13.41 24.65 9.03
N VAL A 81 14.51 24.41 9.74
CA VAL A 81 15.42 25.48 10.21
C VAL A 81 16.70 25.55 9.39
N THR A 82 17.00 24.52 8.60
CA THR A 82 18.19 24.50 7.74
C THR A 82 18.02 25.45 6.56
N PRO A 83 18.87 26.48 6.42
CA PRO A 83 18.84 27.37 5.26
C PRO A 83 19.06 26.57 3.96
N THR A 84 18.21 26.83 2.96
CA THR A 84 18.43 26.29 1.62
C THR A 84 19.47 27.14 0.88
N GLN A 85 20.01 26.63 -0.23
CA GLN A 85 20.91 27.42 -1.09
C GLN A 85 20.24 28.72 -1.55
N ARG A 86 18.93 28.65 -1.85
CA ARG A 86 18.12 29.82 -2.22
C ARG A 86 18.11 30.87 -1.10
N HIS A 87 17.82 30.46 0.14
CA HIS A 87 17.82 31.40 1.28
C HIS A 87 19.20 32.05 1.48
N MET A 88 20.29 31.29 1.31
CA MET A 88 21.65 31.85 1.43
C MET A 88 21.97 32.84 0.30
N VAL A 89 21.58 32.53 -0.94
CA VAL A 89 21.78 33.45 -2.09
C VAL A 89 20.98 34.73 -1.92
N GLU A 90 19.73 34.63 -1.45
CA GLU A 90 18.90 35.79 -1.15
C GLU A 90 19.50 36.65 -0.02
N GLU A 91 20.07 36.02 1.02
CA GLU A 91 20.77 36.74 2.09
C GLU A 91 22.06 37.43 1.61
N ILE A 92 22.86 36.78 0.75
CA ILE A 92 24.06 37.39 0.13
C ILE A 92 23.67 38.66 -0.62
N ARG A 93 22.62 38.58 -1.46
CA ARG A 93 22.10 39.74 -2.20
C ARG A 93 21.68 40.86 -1.27
N ARG A 94 20.95 40.52 -0.21
CA ARG A 94 20.49 41.49 0.78
C ARG A 94 21.66 42.23 1.43
N ARG A 95 22.72 41.52 1.83
CA ARG A 95 23.92 42.13 2.42
C ARG A 95 24.63 43.06 1.42
N CYS A 96 24.84 42.63 0.18
CA CYS A 96 25.44 43.48 -0.85
C CYS A 96 24.64 44.76 -1.11
N ILE A 97 23.31 44.67 -1.18
CA ILE A 97 22.42 45.83 -1.36
C ILE A 97 22.56 46.83 -0.20
N LEU A 98 22.64 46.34 1.03
CA LEU A 98 22.74 47.20 2.22
C LEU A 98 24.11 47.88 2.34
N GLU A 99 25.18 47.19 1.95
CA GLU A 99 26.55 47.72 1.98
C GLU A 99 26.90 48.55 0.73
N GLY A 100 26.04 48.50 -0.31
CA GLY A 100 26.27 49.19 -1.58
C GLY A 100 27.32 48.52 -2.46
N GLU A 101 27.60 47.23 -2.22
CA GLU A 101 28.55 46.44 -3.00
C GLU A 101 27.90 45.78 -4.23
N GLU A 102 28.71 45.48 -5.26
CA GLU A 102 28.22 44.77 -6.44
C GLU A 102 27.83 43.32 -6.10
N GLU A 103 26.62 42.91 -6.52
CA GLU A 103 26.12 41.55 -6.28
C GLU A 103 27.05 40.50 -6.93
N PRO A 104 27.63 39.57 -6.15
CA PRO A 104 28.41 38.48 -6.73
C PRO A 104 27.48 37.54 -7.52
N LYS A 105 27.98 36.97 -8.62
CA LYS A 105 27.24 35.97 -9.43
C LYS A 105 27.10 34.65 -8.67
N CYS A 106 26.17 34.61 -7.71
CA CYS A 106 26.03 33.53 -6.72
C CYS A 106 24.89 32.55 -6.99
N LYS A 107 24.10 32.74 -8.06
CA LYS A 107 22.94 31.90 -8.42
C LYS A 107 23.25 30.39 -8.50
N CYS A 108 24.47 30.03 -8.92
CA CYS A 108 24.92 28.65 -9.07
C CYS A 108 25.95 28.20 -8.02
N TRP A 109 26.15 28.96 -6.94
CA TRP A 109 27.15 28.61 -5.92
C TRP A 109 26.70 27.44 -5.07
N GLU A 110 27.59 26.47 -4.85
CA GLU A 110 27.35 25.41 -3.87
C GLU A 110 27.16 25.97 -2.45
N LYS A 111 26.41 25.27 -1.60
CA LYS A 111 26.12 25.69 -0.22
C LYS A 111 27.38 26.06 0.58
N LYS A 112 28.45 25.27 0.44
CA LYS A 112 29.73 25.50 1.14
C LYS A 112 30.31 26.87 0.79
N LYS A 113 30.26 27.25 -0.48
CA LYS A 113 30.74 28.54 -0.97
C LYS A 113 29.87 29.69 -0.46
N CYS A 114 28.55 29.52 -0.42
CA CYS A 114 27.65 30.53 0.16
C CYS A 114 27.93 30.76 1.66
N ILE A 115 28.10 29.68 2.43
CA ILE A 115 28.42 29.76 3.87
C ILE A 115 29.75 30.48 4.06
N GLN A 116 30.79 30.12 3.29
CA GLN A 116 32.10 30.76 3.38
C GLN A 116 32.02 32.26 3.09
N TRP A 117 31.27 32.67 2.07
CA TRP A 117 31.09 34.08 1.74
C TRP A 117 30.35 34.84 2.86
N LEU A 118 29.26 34.27 3.38
CA LEU A 118 28.46 34.86 4.48
C LEU A 118 29.25 34.97 5.79
N GLN A 119 30.21 34.07 6.03
CA GLN A 119 31.15 34.16 7.15
C GLN A 119 32.17 35.29 6.98
N GLN A 120 32.57 35.59 5.73
CA GLN A 120 33.52 36.65 5.41
C GLN A 120 32.88 38.05 5.42
N HIS A 121 31.57 38.14 5.19
CA HIS A 121 30.81 39.40 5.12
C HIS A 121 29.69 39.39 6.18
N PRO A 122 30.00 39.37 7.48
CA PRO A 122 28.99 39.34 8.55
C PRO A 122 28.18 40.65 8.59
N ILE A 123 26.94 40.59 9.10
CA ILE A 123 26.14 41.80 9.34
C ILE A 123 26.91 42.71 10.31
N THR A 124 27.08 43.98 9.95
CA THR A 124 27.85 44.98 10.70
C THR A 124 26.97 45.89 11.57
N ASP A 125 25.71 46.09 11.18
CA ASP A 125 24.79 46.96 11.91
C ASP A 125 24.40 46.39 13.29
N THR A 126 24.56 47.20 14.33
CA THR A 126 24.38 46.75 15.72
C THR A 126 22.92 46.44 16.06
N GLN A 127 21.96 47.15 15.45
CA GLN A 127 20.53 46.90 15.69
C GLN A 127 20.09 45.59 15.07
N ASP A 128 20.51 45.35 13.82
CA ASP A 128 20.22 44.11 13.10
C ASP A 128 20.88 42.89 13.75
N ILE A 129 22.13 43.00 14.22
CA ILE A 129 22.80 41.94 14.99
C ILE A 129 21.99 41.61 16.26
N ALA A 130 21.59 42.63 17.03
CA ALA A 130 20.82 42.45 18.25
C ALA A 130 19.46 41.78 17.98
N PHE A 131 18.80 42.14 16.87
CA PHE A 131 17.57 41.52 16.42
C PHE A 131 17.75 40.03 16.08
N VAL A 132 18.71 39.68 15.22
CA VAL A 132 18.96 38.30 14.79
C VAL A 132 19.31 37.41 15.98
N ILE A 133 20.17 37.89 16.90
CA ILE A 133 20.51 37.15 18.13
C ILE A 133 19.28 36.95 19.02
N LYS A 134 18.42 37.97 19.16
CA LYS A 134 17.22 37.88 19.99
C LYS A 134 16.21 36.88 19.44
N GLU A 135 15.94 36.90 18.14
CA GLU A 135 14.99 35.97 17.52
C GLU A 135 15.54 34.55 17.44
N GLU A 136 16.84 34.38 17.16
CA GLU A 136 17.47 33.05 17.20
C GLU A 136 17.40 32.47 18.61
N LYS A 137 17.61 33.29 19.65
CA LYS A 137 17.49 32.84 21.04
C LYS A 137 16.08 32.35 21.36
N LYS A 138 15.02 33.03 20.89
CA LYS A 138 13.63 32.55 21.08
C LYS A 138 13.42 31.19 20.43
N LEU A 139 13.95 31.00 19.21
CA LEU A 139 13.89 29.73 18.51
C LEU A 139 14.66 28.64 19.28
N PHE A 140 15.86 28.96 19.76
CA PHE A 140 16.69 28.07 20.57
C PHE A 140 15.97 27.61 21.83
N ASP A 141 15.39 28.54 22.59
CA ASP A 141 14.66 28.24 23.83
C ASP A 141 13.41 27.37 23.55
N LEU A 142 12.69 27.65 22.46
CA LEU A 142 11.53 26.87 22.04
C LEU A 142 11.91 25.43 21.68
N VAL A 143 12.98 25.24 20.90
CA VAL A 143 13.46 23.89 20.53
C VAL A 143 13.96 23.16 21.77
N THR A 144 14.71 23.83 22.65
CA THR A 144 15.22 23.24 23.89
C THR A 144 14.07 22.79 24.79
N LYS A 145 13.06 23.63 25.00
CA LYS A 145 11.86 23.30 25.76
C LYS A 145 11.13 22.10 25.15
N ALA A 146 10.96 22.07 23.84
CA ALA A 146 10.33 20.94 23.13
C ALA A 146 11.15 19.63 23.17
N LEU A 147 12.46 19.71 23.43
CA LEU A 147 13.30 18.52 23.67
C LEU A 147 13.15 18.04 25.12
N LEU A 148 13.08 18.95 26.09
CA LEU A 148 12.94 18.64 27.52
C LEU A 148 11.53 18.15 27.91
N GLU A 149 10.48 18.69 27.29
CA GLU A 149 9.08 18.30 27.55
C GLU A 149 8.69 16.96 26.91
N LYS A 150 9.60 16.31 26.18
CA LYS A 150 9.34 14.95 25.72
C LYS A 150 9.35 14.03 26.93
N PRO A 151 8.25 13.32 27.22
CA PRO A 151 8.30 12.24 28.20
C PRO A 151 9.42 11.29 27.77
N THR A 152 10.17 10.79 28.74
CA THR A 152 11.21 9.77 28.58
C THR A 152 10.63 8.42 28.15
N ASP A 153 9.61 8.41 27.30
CA ASP A 153 9.31 7.29 26.41
C ASP A 153 10.43 7.28 25.36
N LYS A 154 11.61 6.84 25.79
CA LYS A 154 12.49 6.12 24.90
C LYS A 154 11.61 4.99 24.37
N LYS A 155 10.98 5.21 23.20
CA LYS A 155 10.52 4.11 22.36
C LYS A 155 11.78 3.27 22.18
N GLU A 156 11.93 2.23 22.99
CA GLU A 156 12.85 1.15 22.72
C GLU A 156 12.54 0.80 21.28
N LYS A 157 13.48 1.10 20.39
CA LYS A 157 13.30 0.75 18.99
C LYS A 157 13.23 -0.76 19.00
N SER A 158 12.02 -1.32 18.89
CA SER A 158 11.81 -2.76 18.82
C SER A 158 12.77 -3.29 17.76
N ALA A 159 13.57 -4.29 18.12
CA ALA A 159 14.59 -4.79 17.22
C ALA A 159 13.92 -5.25 15.91
N PRO A 160 14.61 -5.12 14.76
CA PRO A 160 14.03 -5.52 13.48
C PRO A 160 13.61 -7.00 13.53
N TRP A 161 12.41 -7.31 13.04
CA TRP A 161 11.95 -8.71 12.92
C TRP A 161 12.60 -9.32 11.66
N ILE A 162 13.77 -9.92 11.86
CA ILE A 162 14.56 -10.50 10.78
C ILE A 162 14.04 -11.90 10.45
N HIS A 163 13.75 -12.69 11.47
CA HIS A 163 13.35 -14.09 11.37
C HIS A 163 11.82 -14.28 11.31
N ALA A 164 11.36 -15.51 11.05
CA ALA A 164 9.95 -15.81 10.82
C ALA A 164 9.15 -15.94 12.13
N GLU A 165 9.78 -16.40 13.21
CA GLU A 165 9.21 -16.72 14.52
C GLU A 165 8.42 -15.55 15.11
N PRO A 166 8.88 -14.28 15.07
CA PRO A 166 8.08 -13.17 15.56
C PRO A 166 6.79 -12.94 14.76
N TYR A 167 6.82 -13.20 13.46
CA TYR A 167 5.62 -13.14 12.62
C TYR A 167 4.69 -14.32 12.89
N ILE A 168 5.24 -15.52 13.09
CA ILE A 168 4.46 -16.71 13.44
C ILE A 168 3.78 -16.52 14.79
N ARG A 169 4.49 -16.06 15.83
CA ARG A 169 3.90 -15.73 17.13
C ARG A 169 2.75 -14.73 16.99
N LEU A 170 2.95 -13.68 16.17
CA LEU A 170 1.91 -12.70 15.88
C LEU A 170 0.68 -13.33 15.22
N ILE A 171 0.89 -14.22 14.24
CA ILE A 171 -0.19 -14.91 13.52
C ILE A 171 -0.96 -15.83 14.48
N GLU A 172 -0.26 -16.66 15.26
CA GLU A 172 -0.86 -17.55 16.27
C GLU A 172 -1.66 -16.76 17.31
N CYS A 173 -1.12 -15.63 17.80
CA CYS A 173 -1.85 -14.75 18.70
C CYS A 173 -3.12 -14.18 18.05
N MET A 174 -3.07 -13.81 16.76
CA MET A 174 -4.24 -13.25 16.06
C MET A 174 -5.34 -14.28 15.81
N VAL A 175 -5.00 -15.56 15.66
CA VAL A 175 -5.98 -16.65 15.46
C VAL A 175 -6.41 -17.34 16.75
N HIS A 176 -5.76 -17.03 17.87
CA HIS A 176 -6.16 -17.51 19.19
C HIS A 176 -7.64 -17.20 19.43
N ASP A 177 -8.40 -18.17 19.97
CA ASP A 177 -9.86 -18.14 20.06
C ASP A 177 -10.41 -16.81 20.62
N SER A 178 -9.81 -16.31 21.72
CA SER A 178 -10.22 -15.07 22.37
C SER A 178 -10.06 -13.79 21.52
N ILE A 179 -9.17 -13.81 20.53
CA ILE A 179 -8.93 -12.71 19.59
C ILE A 179 -9.67 -12.97 18.28
N ARG A 180 -9.76 -14.23 17.84
CA ARG A 180 -10.55 -14.65 16.69
C ARG A 180 -12.00 -14.22 16.81
N ASP A 181 -12.62 -14.45 17.97
CA ASP A 181 -14.03 -14.07 18.20
C ASP A 181 -14.21 -12.55 18.08
N LYS A 182 -13.30 -11.76 18.68
CA LYS A 182 -13.27 -10.30 18.53
C LYS A 182 -13.03 -9.86 17.08
N PHE A 183 -12.22 -10.60 16.33
CA PHE A 183 -11.92 -10.31 14.92
C PHE A 183 -13.14 -10.55 14.02
N LEU A 184 -13.91 -11.60 14.29
CA LEU A 184 -15.18 -11.86 13.62
C LEU A 184 -16.24 -10.82 13.99
N ASP A 185 -16.27 -10.40 15.26
CA ASP A 185 -17.19 -9.38 15.76
C ASP A 185 -16.87 -7.97 15.27
N MET A 186 -15.63 -7.68 14.87
CA MET A 186 -15.21 -6.37 14.37
C MET A 186 -16.03 -5.89 13.16
N GLN A 187 -16.63 -6.82 12.40
CA GLN A 187 -17.49 -6.50 11.25
C GLN A 187 -18.96 -6.31 11.62
N LYS A 188 -19.36 -6.56 12.87
CA LYS A 188 -20.73 -6.30 13.33
C LYS A 188 -20.95 -4.80 13.45
N ILE A 189 -22.11 -4.34 12.99
CA ILE A 189 -22.52 -2.94 13.12
C ILE A 189 -22.86 -2.72 14.59
N GLY A 190 -22.12 -1.83 15.24
CA GLY A 190 -22.38 -1.48 16.64
C GLY A 190 -23.63 -0.62 16.77
N ASP A 191 -24.31 -0.76 17.91
CA ASP A 191 -25.45 0.08 18.26
C ASP A 191 -25.01 1.51 18.56
N ARG A 192 -25.95 2.46 18.55
CA ARG A 192 -25.64 3.89 18.76
C ARG A 192 -24.87 4.12 20.07
N ASP A 193 -25.27 3.44 21.14
CA ASP A 193 -24.64 3.54 22.45
C ASP A 193 -23.21 3.01 22.45
N GLU A 194 -22.95 1.92 21.71
CA GLU A 194 -21.60 1.35 21.56
C GLU A 194 -20.68 2.27 20.76
N LEU A 195 -21.23 2.92 19.72
CA LEU A 195 -20.51 3.91 18.93
C LEU A 195 -20.18 5.17 19.74
N ASP A 196 -21.13 5.64 20.56
CA ASP A 196 -20.94 6.81 21.41
C ASP A 196 -19.96 6.50 22.58
N ALA A 197 -19.91 5.25 23.06
CA ALA A 197 -18.94 4.81 24.07
C ALA A 197 -17.50 4.62 23.55
N ARG A 198 -17.25 4.76 22.25
CA ARG A 198 -15.93 4.49 21.63
C ARG A 198 -14.79 5.36 22.16
N ASN A 199 -15.10 6.58 22.64
CA ASN A 199 -14.12 7.49 23.23
C ASN A 199 -14.12 7.45 24.77
N SER A 200 -14.87 6.52 25.38
CA SER A 200 -14.89 6.35 26.83
C SER A 200 -13.72 5.48 27.31
N GLU A 201 -13.33 5.66 28.57
CA GLU A 201 -12.36 4.80 29.24
C GLU A 201 -12.88 3.35 29.39
N ASN A 202 -14.21 3.17 29.36
CA ASN A 202 -14.88 1.88 29.49
C ASN A 202 -15.04 1.14 28.16
N ARG A 203 -14.38 1.58 27.08
CA ARG A 203 -14.50 0.89 25.79
C ARG A 203 -13.94 -0.53 25.86
N PRO A 204 -14.51 -1.48 25.11
CA PRO A 204 -13.93 -2.81 24.98
C PRO A 204 -12.49 -2.76 24.44
N GLU A 205 -11.66 -3.68 24.93
CA GLU A 205 -10.30 -3.90 24.45
C GLU A 205 -10.34 -4.30 22.96
N ASN A 206 -9.64 -3.54 22.12
CA ASN A 206 -9.57 -3.76 20.69
C ASN A 206 -8.76 -5.03 20.35
N ILE A 207 -8.97 -5.63 19.17
CA ILE A 207 -8.24 -6.81 18.69
C ILE A 207 -6.72 -6.65 18.78
N PHE A 208 -6.20 -5.46 18.48
CA PHE A 208 -4.76 -5.20 18.49
C PHE A 208 -4.20 -5.03 19.90
N GLU A 209 -5.04 -4.58 20.84
CA GLU A 209 -4.68 -4.48 22.26
C GLU A 209 -4.65 -5.87 22.89
N ALA A 210 -5.68 -6.67 22.62
CA ALA A 210 -5.76 -8.06 23.03
C ALA A 210 -4.58 -8.89 22.49
N CYS A 211 -4.27 -8.73 21.20
CA CYS A 211 -3.14 -9.40 20.56
C CYS A 211 -1.80 -8.92 21.12
N ALA A 212 -1.60 -7.61 21.34
CA ALA A 212 -0.37 -7.12 21.97
C ALA A 212 -0.19 -7.67 23.40
N ARG A 213 -1.28 -7.77 24.16
CA ARG A 213 -1.27 -8.38 25.50
C ARG A 213 -0.85 -9.85 25.44
N LEU A 214 -1.47 -10.64 24.57
CA LEU A 214 -1.17 -12.07 24.42
C LEU A 214 0.25 -12.32 23.86
N PHE A 215 0.67 -11.53 22.87
CA PHE A 215 2.01 -11.62 22.31
C PHE A 215 3.10 -11.38 23.37
N ASN A 216 2.88 -10.39 24.24
CA ASN A 216 3.80 -10.00 25.31
C ASN A 216 3.68 -10.84 26.58
N ASP A 217 2.79 -11.82 26.60
CA ASP A 217 2.64 -12.74 27.71
C ASP A 217 3.81 -13.74 27.69
N ALA A 218 4.64 -13.70 28.73
CA ALA A 218 5.81 -14.56 28.85
C ALA A 218 5.42 -16.01 29.16
N ASP A 219 4.27 -16.21 29.80
CA ASP A 219 3.75 -17.54 30.15
C ASP A 219 2.96 -18.18 28.99
N HIS A 220 2.79 -17.44 27.88
CA HIS A 220 2.15 -17.94 26.68
C HIS A 220 3.18 -18.60 25.75
N ASP A 221 3.30 -19.91 25.88
CA ASP A 221 4.11 -20.75 25.01
C ASP A 221 3.43 -20.88 23.64
N VAL A 222 4.13 -20.50 22.59
CA VAL A 222 3.62 -20.53 21.21
C VAL A 222 4.58 -21.31 20.35
N TYR A 223 4.04 -22.25 19.58
CA TYR A 223 4.79 -23.09 18.64
C TYR A 223 4.14 -23.02 17.27
N SER A 224 4.95 -23.09 16.21
CA SER A 224 4.40 -23.22 14.86
C SER A 224 3.80 -24.61 14.62
N ARG A 225 2.88 -24.70 13.67
CA ARG A 225 2.43 -25.97 13.09
C ARG A 225 3.53 -26.56 12.21
N CYS A 226 3.61 -27.89 12.18
CA CYS A 226 4.46 -28.63 11.26
C CYS A 226 3.74 -28.76 9.92
N LEU A 227 4.25 -28.07 8.89
CA LEU A 227 3.65 -27.94 7.56
C LEU A 227 4.73 -28.17 6.47
N PRO A 228 5.30 -29.39 6.36
CA PRO A 228 6.38 -29.70 5.44
C PRO A 228 6.00 -29.49 3.97
N GLU A 229 4.72 -29.73 3.63
CA GLU A 229 4.18 -29.54 2.28
C GLU A 229 4.01 -28.06 1.90
N LEU A 230 3.96 -27.14 2.88
CA LEU A 230 3.73 -25.71 2.62
C LEU A 230 5.02 -24.97 2.25
N HIS A 231 6.08 -25.19 3.03
CA HIS A 231 7.39 -24.58 2.85
C HIS A 231 8.42 -25.28 3.74
N PHE A 232 9.66 -25.43 3.28
CA PHE A 232 10.72 -26.12 4.03
C PHE A 232 10.99 -25.51 5.42
N THR A 233 10.77 -24.21 5.60
CA THR A 233 10.91 -23.52 6.90
C THR A 233 9.94 -24.06 7.96
N PHE A 234 8.81 -24.63 7.54
CA PHE A 234 7.79 -25.20 8.42
C PHE A 234 7.85 -26.72 8.45
N ALA A 235 8.91 -27.34 7.91
CA ALA A 235 9.10 -28.79 8.00
C ALA A 235 9.23 -29.27 9.45
N ASP A 236 9.75 -28.41 10.33
CA ASP A 236 9.85 -28.63 11.76
C ASP A 236 9.01 -27.61 12.54
N ILE A 237 8.69 -27.95 13.79
CA ILE A 237 8.03 -27.03 14.73
C ILE A 237 9.03 -25.95 15.16
N LEU A 238 8.65 -24.69 14.97
CA LEU A 238 9.43 -23.53 15.40
C LEU A 238 8.97 -23.08 16.79
N ASP A 239 9.93 -22.98 17.72
CA ASP A 239 9.71 -22.40 19.04
C ASP A 239 9.55 -20.87 18.93
N CYS A 240 8.33 -20.40 19.16
CA CYS A 240 7.95 -19.00 19.08
C CYS A 240 7.71 -18.40 20.47
N SER A 241 8.36 -18.92 21.52
CA SER A 241 8.28 -18.41 22.90
C SER A 241 8.74 -16.95 23.02
N PHE A 242 8.20 -16.23 24.01
CA PHE A 242 8.46 -14.78 24.16
C PHE A 242 9.95 -14.46 24.37
N GLU A 243 10.71 -15.34 25.01
CA GLU A 243 12.15 -15.16 25.24
C GLU A 243 12.95 -15.05 23.93
N ASN A 244 12.47 -15.67 22.85
CA ASN A 244 13.09 -15.64 21.53
C ASN A 244 12.65 -14.42 20.70
N MET A 245 11.75 -13.58 21.24
CA MET A 245 11.21 -12.43 20.51
C MET A 245 12.13 -11.21 20.60
N PRO A 246 12.16 -10.35 19.57
CA PRO A 246 12.98 -9.13 19.51
C PRO A 246 12.52 -8.00 20.48
N GLY A 247 11.68 -8.33 21.46
CA GLY A 247 11.14 -7.42 22.47
C GLY A 247 9.62 -7.34 22.48
N ARG A 248 9.10 -6.49 23.37
CA ARG A 248 7.67 -6.22 23.50
C ARG A 248 7.11 -5.52 22.28
N ILE A 249 5.85 -5.79 21.96
CA ILE A 249 5.10 -5.14 20.88
C ILE A 249 3.99 -4.25 21.44
N THR A 250 3.80 -3.08 20.82
CA THR A 250 2.67 -2.19 21.10
C THR A 250 1.46 -2.50 20.21
N PRO A 251 0.23 -2.12 20.60
CA PRO A 251 -0.96 -2.31 19.75
C PRO A 251 -0.83 -1.67 18.36
N ASP A 252 -0.17 -0.51 18.26
CA ASP A 252 0.09 0.16 16.98
C ASP A 252 1.06 -0.64 16.09
N GLU A 253 2.05 -1.29 16.70
CA GLU A 253 2.98 -2.16 15.98
C GLU A 253 2.29 -3.45 15.53
N VAL A 254 1.41 -4.04 16.35
CA VAL A 254 0.56 -5.17 15.94
C VAL A 254 -0.26 -4.77 14.72
N LYS A 255 -0.99 -3.65 14.80
CA LYS A 255 -1.82 -3.15 13.70
C LYS A 255 -1.01 -2.93 12.42
N ARG A 256 0.17 -2.29 12.53
CA ARG A 256 1.06 -2.04 11.39
C ARG A 256 1.55 -3.35 10.75
N ARG A 257 2.11 -4.26 11.56
CA ARG A 257 2.71 -5.51 11.08
C ARG A 257 1.65 -6.46 10.52
N TRP A 258 0.49 -6.55 11.17
CA TRP A 258 -0.66 -7.31 10.65
C TRP A 258 -1.16 -6.73 9.34
N GLY A 259 -1.28 -5.40 9.23
CA GLY A 259 -1.64 -4.71 8.00
C GLY A 259 -0.67 -5.02 6.85
N ASP A 260 0.63 -5.03 7.12
CA ASP A 260 1.67 -5.39 6.16
C ASP A 260 1.54 -6.86 5.72
N CYS A 261 1.33 -7.80 6.66
CA CYS A 261 1.14 -9.21 6.34
C CYS A 261 -0.11 -9.43 5.49
N ARG A 262 -1.23 -8.81 5.87
CA ARG A 262 -2.49 -8.84 5.10
C ARG A 262 -2.32 -8.30 3.69
N ALA A 263 -1.64 -7.16 3.53
CA ALA A 263 -1.41 -6.56 2.21
C ALA A 263 -0.57 -7.46 1.30
N LYS A 264 0.41 -8.17 1.87
CA LYS A 264 1.21 -9.17 1.15
C LYS A 264 0.40 -10.43 0.80
N LEU A 265 -0.41 -10.91 1.74
CA LEU A 265 -1.28 -12.06 1.53
C LEU A 265 -2.26 -11.82 0.38
N ILE A 266 -2.92 -10.65 0.36
CA ILE A 266 -3.85 -10.29 -0.72
C ILE A 266 -3.16 -10.38 -2.09
N LYS A 267 -1.94 -9.87 -2.21
CA LYS A 267 -1.17 -9.95 -3.47
C LYS A 267 -0.85 -11.39 -3.88
N ILE A 268 -0.45 -12.22 -2.93
CA ILE A 268 -0.10 -13.63 -3.19
C ILE A 268 -1.35 -14.41 -3.62
N ILE A 269 -2.46 -14.28 -2.88
CA ILE A 269 -3.72 -14.95 -3.21
C ILE A 269 -4.20 -14.51 -4.59
N SER A 270 -4.18 -13.21 -4.91
CA SER A 270 -4.57 -12.76 -6.26
C SER A 270 -3.68 -13.35 -7.36
N LYS A 271 -2.36 -13.46 -7.17
CA LYS A 271 -1.49 -14.11 -8.17
C LYS A 271 -1.78 -15.62 -8.29
N TRP A 272 -2.04 -16.28 -7.17
CA TRP A 272 -2.38 -17.70 -7.14
C TRP A 272 -3.73 -17.99 -7.81
N GLU A 273 -4.75 -17.18 -7.54
CA GLU A 273 -6.04 -17.24 -8.23
C GLU A 273 -5.89 -17.04 -9.73
N LEU A 274 -5.09 -16.05 -10.14
CA LEU A 274 -4.79 -15.78 -11.56
C LEU A 274 -4.07 -16.92 -12.27
N SER A 275 -3.29 -17.75 -11.56
CA SER A 275 -2.58 -18.88 -12.16
C SER A 275 -3.47 -20.03 -12.62
N GLY A 276 -4.77 -19.98 -12.31
CA GLY A 276 -5.72 -21.06 -12.62
C GLY A 276 -5.75 -22.18 -11.58
N ASN A 277 -4.91 -22.13 -10.54
CA ASN A 277 -4.97 -23.04 -9.40
C ASN A 277 -6.07 -22.68 -8.38
N GLY A 278 -6.59 -21.45 -8.43
CA GLY A 278 -7.70 -21.01 -7.57
C GLY A 278 -9.10 -21.29 -8.11
N PHE A 279 -10.11 -21.05 -7.26
CA PHE A 279 -11.54 -21.25 -7.55
C PHE A 279 -12.14 -20.33 -8.67
N GLY A 280 -11.31 -19.64 -9.46
CA GLY A 280 -11.75 -18.64 -10.42
C GLY A 280 -10.72 -18.29 -11.48
N GLN A 281 -10.85 -18.95 -12.64
CA GLN A 281 -10.38 -18.65 -13.99
C GLN A 281 -9.68 -17.29 -14.23
N ARG A 282 -8.38 -17.36 -14.55
CA ARG A 282 -7.64 -16.71 -15.65
C ARG A 282 -8.00 -15.23 -16.02
N ALA A 283 -7.06 -14.28 -16.02
CA ALA A 283 -7.22 -12.90 -16.57
C ALA A 283 -6.45 -12.70 -17.88
N GLU A 284 -6.64 -11.61 -18.62
CA GLU A 284 -7.85 -11.17 -19.31
C GLU A 284 -7.37 -10.89 -20.76
N GLY A 285 -6.67 -11.86 -21.40
CA GLY A 285 -6.08 -11.63 -22.73
C GLY A 285 -5.21 -12.69 -23.41
N ASP A 286 -5.04 -13.92 -22.90
CA ASP A 286 -4.12 -14.92 -23.48
C ASP A 286 -4.88 -16.15 -24.03
N ASP A 287 -4.38 -16.74 -25.12
CA ASP A 287 -4.93 -17.98 -25.71
C ASP A 287 -4.58 -19.23 -24.87
N ASP A 288 -3.45 -19.20 -24.14
CA ASP A 288 -2.91 -20.34 -23.36
C ASP A 288 -2.76 -20.09 -21.84
N PHE A 289 -3.20 -18.93 -21.33
CA PHE A 289 -2.98 -18.53 -19.93
C PHE A 289 -3.71 -19.42 -18.96
N GLY A 290 -3.07 -20.50 -18.47
CA GLY A 290 -3.57 -21.52 -17.54
C GLY A 290 -3.66 -22.94 -18.11
N HIS A 291 -3.02 -23.23 -19.26
CA HIS A 291 -2.92 -24.60 -19.77
C HIS A 291 -2.07 -25.42 -18.81
N LEU A 292 -2.73 -26.17 -17.92
CA LEU A 292 -2.15 -27.31 -17.24
C LEU A 292 -2.11 -28.45 -18.24
N ALA A 293 -0.92 -28.81 -18.72
CA ALA A 293 -0.76 -30.14 -19.29
C ALA A 293 -1.16 -31.15 -18.22
N GLU A 294 -1.91 -32.19 -18.59
CA GLU A 294 -2.40 -33.22 -17.66
C GLU A 294 -1.24 -33.92 -16.90
N THR A 295 -0.02 -33.82 -17.44
CA THR A 295 1.24 -34.26 -16.84
C THR A 295 1.82 -33.34 -15.75
N GLN A 296 1.24 -32.15 -15.51
CA GLN A 296 1.71 -31.16 -14.53
C GLN A 296 0.77 -30.98 -13.32
N LEU A 297 -0.27 -31.81 -13.19
CA LEU A 297 -1.01 -31.97 -11.94
C LEU A 297 -0.13 -32.74 -10.92
N GLU A 298 0.93 -32.09 -10.46
CA GLU A 298 1.61 -32.53 -9.25
C GLU A 298 0.64 -32.31 -8.08
N CYS A 299 0.29 -33.40 -7.42
CA CYS A 299 -0.51 -33.42 -6.21
C CYS A 299 0.32 -32.77 -5.09
N GLY A 300 0.26 -31.44 -4.95
CA GLY A 300 1.08 -30.70 -3.99
C GLY A 300 0.62 -29.25 -3.78
N ASP A 301 0.93 -28.70 -2.61
CA ASP A 301 0.66 -27.30 -2.28
C ASP A 301 1.67 -26.38 -2.98
N ASN A 302 1.22 -25.70 -4.04
CA ASN A 302 2.07 -24.82 -4.84
C ASN A 302 2.03 -23.35 -4.41
N ARG A 303 1.45 -23.03 -3.24
CA ARG A 303 1.35 -21.64 -2.76
C ARG A 303 2.72 -20.98 -2.62
N ALA A 304 3.76 -21.75 -2.33
CA ALA A 304 5.14 -21.26 -2.23
C ALA A 304 5.70 -20.64 -3.52
N ASN A 305 5.21 -21.08 -4.69
CA ASN A 305 5.66 -20.58 -6.00
C ASN A 305 5.29 -19.10 -6.24
N PHE A 306 4.41 -18.53 -5.40
CA PHE A 306 3.92 -17.16 -5.52
C PHE A 306 4.62 -16.17 -4.58
N LEU A 307 5.60 -16.65 -3.80
CA LEU A 307 6.48 -15.78 -3.02
C LEU A 307 7.41 -14.99 -3.95
N ASP A 308 7.57 -13.70 -3.65
CA ASP A 308 8.55 -12.81 -4.26
C ASP A 308 9.66 -12.47 -3.26
N SER A 309 10.72 -11.78 -3.71
CA SER A 309 11.85 -11.42 -2.84
C SER A 309 11.51 -10.52 -1.65
N GLN A 310 10.31 -9.92 -1.63
CA GLN A 310 9.83 -9.03 -0.56
C GLN A 310 8.82 -9.72 0.38
N THR A 311 8.25 -10.84 -0.04
CA THR A 311 7.28 -11.64 0.70
C THR A 311 8.00 -12.84 1.27
N LYS A 312 7.95 -12.97 2.58
CA LYS A 312 8.60 -14.05 3.30
C LYS A 312 7.61 -15.20 3.54
N GLU A 313 8.15 -16.36 3.86
CA GLU A 313 7.48 -17.61 4.13
C GLU A 313 6.34 -17.51 5.17
N HIS A 314 6.44 -16.62 6.16
CA HIS A 314 5.39 -16.41 7.17
C HIS A 314 4.04 -15.98 6.56
N ILE A 315 4.01 -15.46 5.33
CA ILE A 315 2.74 -15.12 4.66
C ILE A 315 2.00 -16.38 4.21
N LEU A 316 2.70 -17.44 3.82
CA LEU A 316 2.10 -18.74 3.52
C LEU A 316 1.50 -19.35 4.80
N TYR A 317 2.24 -19.23 5.91
CA TYR A 317 1.76 -19.65 7.22
C TYR A 317 0.49 -18.92 7.62
N LEU A 318 0.46 -17.58 7.48
CA LEU A 318 -0.74 -16.78 7.70
C LEU A 318 -1.90 -17.27 6.83
N TRP A 319 -1.68 -17.54 5.55
CA TRP A 319 -2.74 -18.05 4.67
C TRP A 319 -3.34 -19.34 5.24
N HIS A 320 -2.50 -20.35 5.47
CA HIS A 320 -2.96 -21.65 5.95
C HIS A 320 -3.70 -21.54 7.28
N VAL A 321 -3.12 -20.83 8.25
CA VAL A 321 -3.72 -20.70 9.59
C VAL A 321 -4.99 -19.86 9.58
N ALA A 322 -5.08 -18.81 8.75
CA ALA A 322 -6.29 -18.01 8.61
C ALA A 322 -7.43 -18.79 7.95
N ASP A 323 -7.12 -19.70 7.02
CA ASP A 323 -8.09 -20.58 6.37
C ASP A 323 -8.63 -21.61 7.36
N GLU A 324 -7.75 -22.29 8.09
CA GLU A 324 -8.14 -23.26 9.13
C GLU A 324 -8.94 -22.61 10.27
N ALA A 325 -8.61 -21.37 10.64
CA ALA A 325 -9.34 -20.60 11.64
C ALA A 325 -10.62 -19.92 11.10
N GLU A 326 -11.00 -20.17 9.83
CA GLU A 326 -12.17 -19.59 9.16
C GLU A 326 -12.23 -18.05 9.15
N ILE A 327 -11.09 -17.37 9.34
CA ILE A 327 -10.99 -15.91 9.31
C ILE A 327 -10.43 -15.38 7.99
N LEU A 328 -9.99 -16.25 7.07
CA LEU A 328 -9.36 -15.84 5.81
C LEU A 328 -10.21 -14.84 5.04
N LYS A 329 -11.53 -15.07 4.99
CA LYS A 329 -12.48 -14.13 4.36
C LYS A 329 -12.39 -12.74 4.98
N ASN A 330 -12.38 -12.65 6.30
CA ASN A 330 -12.30 -11.40 7.05
C ASN A 330 -10.93 -10.72 6.88
N VAL A 331 -9.85 -11.50 6.82
CA VAL A 331 -8.51 -11.01 6.49
C VAL A 331 -8.48 -10.43 5.07
N MET A 332 -9.16 -11.08 4.11
CA MET A 332 -9.20 -10.67 2.71
C MET A 332 -10.21 -9.55 2.41
N CYS A 333 -11.15 -9.24 3.31
CA CYS A 333 -12.14 -8.19 3.12
C CYS A 333 -11.46 -6.83 2.86
N VAL A 334 -11.56 -6.32 1.64
CA VAL A 334 -11.16 -4.95 1.27
C VAL A 334 -12.41 -4.12 1.06
N ILE A 335 -12.52 -2.99 1.77
CA ILE A 335 -13.59 -2.01 1.51
C ILE A 335 -13.30 -1.40 0.14
N HIS A 336 -14.25 -1.53 -0.78
CA HIS A 336 -14.14 -0.94 -2.11
C HIS A 336 -14.06 0.60 -1.99
N ASP A 337 -13.27 1.24 -2.85
CA ASP A 337 -13.06 2.70 -2.81
C ASP A 337 -14.36 3.51 -2.90
N SER A 338 -15.39 2.99 -3.57
CA SER A 338 -16.72 3.64 -3.63
C SER A 338 -17.46 3.68 -2.29
N CYS A 339 -17.07 2.82 -1.35
CA CYS A 339 -17.62 2.74 -0.01
C CYS A 339 -16.67 3.34 1.03
N ALA A 340 -15.44 3.66 0.64
CA ALA A 340 -14.46 4.30 1.50
C ALA A 340 -14.76 5.80 1.58
N ALA A 341 -15.13 6.29 2.76
CA ALA A 341 -15.20 7.72 3.03
C ALA A 341 -13.77 8.28 3.12
N THR A 342 -13.21 8.73 2.00
CA THR A 342 -11.93 9.45 2.00
C THR A 342 -12.17 10.92 2.31
N SER A 343 -11.21 11.60 2.94
CA SER A 343 -11.30 13.04 3.21
C SER A 343 -11.49 13.89 1.94
N GLU A 344 -11.20 13.33 0.75
CA GLU A 344 -11.43 13.95 -0.56
C GLU A 344 -12.89 13.83 -1.03
N THR A 345 -13.64 12.84 -0.53
CA THR A 345 -15.07 12.62 -0.84
C THR A 345 -16.02 13.32 0.15
N CYS A 346 -15.51 13.85 1.27
CA CYS A 346 -16.28 14.74 2.15
C CYS A 346 -16.36 16.15 1.56
N SER A 347 -17.23 16.35 0.57
CA SER A 347 -17.54 17.69 0.05
C SER A 347 -18.19 18.58 1.11
N SER A 348 -17.53 19.69 1.45
CA SER A 348 -18.14 20.82 2.15
C SER A 348 -19.28 21.42 1.31
N VAL A 349 -20.39 21.77 1.97
CA VAL A 349 -21.72 22.10 1.42
C VAL A 349 -21.73 23.18 0.30
N SER A 350 -20.69 24.02 0.18
CA SER A 350 -20.70 25.22 -0.66
C SER A 350 -20.13 25.09 -2.09
N ALA A 351 -19.55 23.95 -2.50
CA ALA A 351 -19.01 23.77 -3.87
C ALA A 351 -19.87 22.86 -4.79
N SER A 352 -21.09 22.53 -4.36
CA SER A 352 -21.79 21.30 -4.74
C SER A 352 -22.65 21.35 -6.01
N VAL A 353 -22.84 22.48 -6.70
CA VAL A 353 -23.87 22.52 -7.75
C VAL A 353 -23.33 22.25 -9.16
N ASN A 354 -22.09 22.64 -9.48
CA ASN A 354 -21.55 22.51 -10.84
C ASN A 354 -20.62 21.30 -11.05
N ALA A 355 -19.94 20.81 -10.00
CA ALA A 355 -19.11 19.59 -10.08
C ALA A 355 -19.95 18.30 -10.09
N VAL A 356 -21.08 18.29 -9.37
CA VAL A 356 -21.96 17.13 -9.23
C VAL A 356 -22.58 16.69 -10.56
N ALA A 357 -22.88 17.60 -11.48
CA ALA A 357 -23.50 17.22 -12.77
C ALA A 357 -22.54 16.47 -13.72
N ARG A 358 -21.23 16.71 -13.65
CA ARG A 358 -20.21 15.97 -14.44
C ARG A 358 -19.79 14.68 -13.74
N GLN A 359 -19.69 14.68 -12.40
CA GLN A 359 -19.35 13.49 -11.60
C GLN A 359 -20.47 12.44 -11.58
N LYS A 360 -21.74 12.87 -11.53
CA LYS A 360 -22.91 11.97 -11.49
C LYS A 360 -23.02 11.06 -12.73
N ARG A 361 -22.52 11.49 -13.89
CA ARG A 361 -22.50 10.68 -15.12
C ARG A 361 -21.36 9.64 -15.16
N THR A 362 -20.23 9.92 -14.51
CA THR A 362 -19.15 8.93 -14.33
C THR A 362 -19.50 7.95 -13.23
N ASP A 363 -20.14 8.41 -12.16
CA ASP A 363 -20.56 7.58 -11.03
C ASP A 363 -21.71 6.64 -11.39
N GLU A 364 -22.69 7.04 -12.21
CA GLU A 364 -23.74 6.13 -12.68
C GLU A 364 -23.19 5.00 -13.56
N ARG A 365 -22.14 5.27 -14.35
CA ARG A 365 -21.47 4.23 -15.16
C ARG A 365 -20.62 3.31 -14.28
N ALA A 366 -19.90 3.86 -13.32
CA ALA A 366 -19.14 3.08 -12.35
C ALA A 366 -20.07 2.22 -11.48
N LEU A 367 -21.22 2.75 -11.07
CA LEU A 367 -22.25 2.04 -10.32
C LEU A 367 -22.92 0.94 -11.15
N GLY A 368 -23.18 1.20 -12.44
CA GLY A 368 -23.67 0.18 -13.37
C GLY A 368 -22.68 -0.97 -13.56
N PHE A 369 -21.38 -0.65 -13.72
CA PHE A 369 -20.32 -1.63 -13.82
C PHE A 369 -20.12 -2.42 -12.52
N PHE A 370 -20.20 -1.75 -11.36
CA PHE A 370 -20.16 -2.39 -10.05
C PHE A 370 -21.35 -3.34 -9.85
N ARG A 371 -22.58 -2.90 -10.16
CA ARG A 371 -23.77 -3.76 -10.08
C ARG A 371 -23.65 -4.98 -10.99
N ALA A 372 -23.10 -4.81 -12.19
CA ALA A 372 -22.84 -5.93 -13.10
C ALA A 372 -21.80 -6.91 -12.53
N LYS A 373 -20.68 -6.40 -12.00
CA LYS A 373 -19.64 -7.24 -11.36
C LYS A 373 -20.14 -7.95 -10.10
N MET A 374 -20.89 -7.25 -9.25
CA MET A 374 -21.48 -7.85 -8.05
C MET A 374 -22.54 -8.88 -8.41
N GLY A 375 -23.35 -8.62 -9.44
CA GLY A 375 -24.28 -9.61 -9.99
C GLY A 375 -23.56 -10.85 -10.50
N LEU A 376 -22.43 -10.69 -11.20
CA LEU A 376 -21.60 -11.81 -11.65
C LEU A 376 -21.02 -12.58 -10.45
N ALA A 377 -20.43 -11.90 -9.47
CA ALA A 377 -19.86 -12.54 -8.28
C ALA A 377 -20.90 -13.32 -7.47
N MET A 378 -22.10 -12.75 -7.26
CA MET A 378 -23.21 -13.44 -6.60
C MET A 378 -23.65 -14.68 -7.40
N HIS A 379 -23.69 -14.58 -8.73
CA HIS A 379 -24.01 -15.73 -9.60
C HIS A 379 -22.96 -16.83 -9.48
N THR A 380 -21.67 -16.48 -9.47
CA THR A 380 -20.56 -17.44 -9.28
C THR A 380 -20.63 -18.11 -7.91
N MET A 381 -20.92 -17.34 -6.84
CA MET A 381 -21.09 -17.89 -5.50
C MET A 381 -22.29 -18.84 -5.41
N SER A 382 -23.43 -18.48 -5.99
CA SER A 382 -24.61 -19.35 -6.05
C SER A 382 -24.32 -20.65 -6.81
N ARG A 383 -23.62 -20.57 -7.96
CA ARG A 383 -23.16 -21.77 -8.69
C ARG A 383 -22.27 -22.65 -7.82
N ALA A 384 -21.27 -22.07 -7.16
CA ALA A 384 -20.35 -22.82 -6.30
C ALA A 384 -21.08 -23.52 -5.14
N ALA A 385 -22.07 -22.85 -4.52
CA ALA A 385 -22.89 -23.45 -3.47
C ALA A 385 -23.72 -24.64 -3.99
N ILE A 386 -24.37 -24.49 -5.16
CA ILE A 386 -25.15 -25.56 -5.78
C ILE A 386 -24.26 -26.75 -6.18
N PHE A 387 -23.06 -26.50 -6.73
CA PHE A 387 -22.11 -27.58 -7.04
C PHE A 387 -21.65 -28.34 -5.80
N LYS A 388 -21.43 -27.64 -4.69
CA LYS A 388 -21.09 -28.28 -3.41
C LYS A 388 -22.24 -29.16 -2.93
N GLU A 389 -23.47 -28.65 -2.94
CA GLU A 389 -24.66 -29.41 -2.55
C GLU A 389 -24.90 -30.64 -3.45
N LEU A 390 -24.63 -30.51 -4.76
CA LEU A 390 -24.71 -31.60 -5.71
C LEU A 390 -23.70 -32.71 -5.38
N ARG A 391 -22.44 -32.34 -5.12
CA ARG A 391 -21.38 -33.29 -4.75
C ARG A 391 -21.72 -34.03 -3.45
N GLU A 392 -22.14 -33.30 -2.42
CA GLU A 392 -22.56 -33.91 -1.15
C GLU A 392 -23.78 -34.84 -1.32
N SER A 393 -24.71 -34.49 -2.21
CA SER A 393 -25.87 -35.34 -2.52
C SER A 393 -25.45 -36.62 -3.24
N GLN A 394 -24.48 -36.53 -4.16
CA GLN A 394 -23.92 -37.68 -4.87
C GLN A 394 -23.16 -38.64 -3.94
N GLU A 395 -22.35 -38.12 -3.03
CA GLU A 395 -21.66 -38.91 -2.01
C GLU A 395 -22.64 -39.66 -1.11
N LYS A 396 -23.67 -38.97 -0.61
CA LYS A 396 -24.74 -39.58 0.22
C LYS A 396 -25.52 -40.64 -0.56
N LEU A 397 -25.77 -40.40 -1.85
CA LEU A 397 -26.44 -41.36 -2.72
C LEU A 397 -25.60 -42.63 -2.90
N PHE A 398 -24.30 -42.47 -3.15
CA PHE A 398 -23.36 -43.58 -3.29
C PHE A 398 -23.26 -44.39 -1.98
N GLU A 399 -23.14 -43.73 -0.83
CA GLU A 399 -23.13 -44.40 0.47
C GLU A 399 -24.42 -45.18 0.73
N ALA A 400 -25.58 -44.57 0.45
CA ALA A 400 -26.87 -45.25 0.60
C ALA A 400 -26.99 -46.48 -0.32
N GLN A 401 -26.47 -46.41 -1.54
CA GLN A 401 -26.43 -47.56 -2.47
C GLN A 401 -25.53 -48.69 -1.95
N LEU A 402 -24.37 -48.36 -1.40
CA LEU A 402 -23.50 -49.36 -0.75
C LEU A 402 -24.22 -50.04 0.42
N ARG A 403 -24.94 -49.28 1.25
CA ARG A 403 -25.71 -49.83 2.37
C ARG A 403 -26.83 -50.78 1.92
N VAL A 404 -27.50 -50.50 0.80
CA VAL A 404 -28.49 -51.44 0.22
C VAL A 404 -27.85 -52.79 -0.10
N MET A 405 -26.60 -52.80 -0.58
CA MET A 405 -25.88 -54.03 -0.93
C MET A 405 -25.38 -54.82 0.30
N GLU A 406 -25.04 -54.13 1.40
CA GLU A 406 -24.50 -54.75 2.62
C GLU A 406 -25.59 -55.43 3.47
N VAL A 407 -26.82 -54.93 3.40
CA VAL A 407 -27.91 -55.33 4.30
C VAL A 407 -28.57 -56.63 3.83
N THR A 408 -28.62 -57.63 4.71
CA THR A 408 -29.27 -58.92 4.45
C THR A 408 -30.76 -58.96 4.84
N SER A 409 -31.22 -57.99 5.64
CA SER A 409 -32.62 -57.89 6.09
C SER A 409 -33.47 -57.17 5.04
N GLU A 410 -34.60 -57.77 4.67
CA GLU A 410 -35.53 -57.22 3.68
C GLU A 410 -36.12 -55.87 4.11
N GLU A 411 -36.51 -55.73 5.39
CA GLU A 411 -37.08 -54.49 5.94
C GLU A 411 -36.07 -53.33 5.90
N LEU A 412 -34.81 -53.60 6.26
CA LEU A 412 -33.75 -52.58 6.21
C LEU A 412 -33.37 -52.24 4.76
N SER A 413 -33.38 -53.23 3.86
CA SER A 413 -33.15 -53.01 2.42
C SER A 413 -34.23 -52.09 1.83
N GLU A 414 -35.50 -52.30 2.18
CA GLU A 414 -36.60 -51.43 1.74
C GLU A 414 -36.44 -49.98 2.27
N LEU A 415 -36.02 -49.82 3.53
CA LEU A 415 -35.74 -48.50 4.12
C LEU A 415 -34.62 -47.76 3.37
N TRP A 416 -33.50 -48.42 3.10
CA TRP A 416 -32.40 -47.83 2.35
C TRP A 416 -32.77 -47.56 0.89
N MET A 417 -33.57 -48.41 0.26
CA MET A 417 -34.14 -48.16 -1.07
C MET A 417 -35.07 -46.93 -1.08
N GLY A 418 -35.81 -46.69 0.01
CA GLY A 418 -36.54 -45.45 0.25
C GLY A 418 -35.60 -44.24 0.29
N ARG A 419 -34.49 -44.33 1.02
CA ARG A 419 -33.46 -43.27 1.11
C ARG A 419 -32.80 -42.99 -0.24
N VAL A 420 -32.47 -44.02 -1.02
CA VAL A 420 -31.92 -43.89 -2.38
C VAL A 420 -32.90 -43.16 -3.31
N ARG A 421 -34.19 -43.51 -3.27
CA ARG A 421 -35.23 -42.80 -4.05
C ARG A 421 -35.30 -41.32 -3.69
N TYR A 422 -35.26 -41.00 -2.40
CA TYR A 422 -35.25 -39.62 -1.91
C TYR A 422 -34.01 -38.86 -2.39
N LEU A 423 -32.81 -39.43 -2.25
CA LEU A 423 -31.56 -38.77 -2.64
C LEU A 423 -31.47 -38.56 -4.15
N LYS A 424 -31.93 -39.51 -4.97
CA LYS A 424 -32.05 -39.33 -6.43
C LYS A 424 -33.00 -38.19 -6.81
N ALA A 425 -34.12 -38.05 -6.09
CA ALA A 425 -35.04 -36.94 -6.32
C ALA A 425 -34.40 -35.59 -5.93
N ASN A 426 -33.63 -35.56 -4.84
CA ASN A 426 -32.90 -34.37 -4.42
C ASN A 426 -31.81 -33.98 -5.43
N GLU A 427 -30.98 -34.93 -5.86
CA GLU A 427 -29.95 -34.72 -6.88
C GLU A 427 -30.55 -34.14 -8.17
N LYS A 428 -31.68 -34.71 -8.62
CA LYS A 428 -32.41 -34.18 -9.79
C LYS A 428 -32.88 -32.74 -9.58
N ALA A 429 -33.41 -32.40 -8.40
CA ALA A 429 -33.87 -31.04 -8.11
C ALA A 429 -32.71 -30.02 -8.07
N VAL A 430 -31.56 -30.40 -7.50
CA VAL A 430 -30.34 -29.57 -7.49
C VAL A 430 -29.81 -29.37 -8.91
N GLN A 431 -29.81 -30.42 -9.73
CA GLN A 431 -29.42 -30.34 -11.14
C GLN A 431 -30.35 -29.42 -11.94
N GLU A 432 -31.67 -29.52 -11.76
CA GLU A 432 -32.64 -28.61 -12.42
C GLU A 432 -32.43 -27.14 -12.00
N CYS A 433 -32.01 -26.90 -10.76
CA CYS A 433 -31.66 -25.56 -10.28
C CYS A 433 -30.39 -25.03 -10.99
N LEU A 434 -29.37 -25.87 -11.17
CA LEU A 434 -28.15 -25.54 -11.91
C LEU A 434 -28.46 -25.23 -13.38
N ASP A 435 -29.24 -26.08 -14.05
CA ASP A 435 -29.63 -25.91 -15.44
C ASP A 435 -30.45 -24.61 -15.64
N SER A 436 -31.25 -24.21 -14.65
CA SER A 436 -32.01 -22.96 -14.67
C SER A 436 -31.09 -21.73 -14.62
N LEU A 437 -30.01 -21.77 -13.82
CA LEU A 437 -29.02 -20.69 -13.78
C LEU A 437 -28.25 -20.56 -15.10
N ASP A 438 -27.87 -21.68 -15.70
CA ASP A 438 -27.16 -21.69 -16.98
C ASP A 438 -28.07 -21.19 -18.12
N PHE A 439 -29.37 -21.50 -18.06
CA PHE A 439 -30.36 -20.95 -18.98
C PHE A 439 -30.51 -19.43 -18.83
N GLU A 440 -30.60 -18.91 -17.61
CA GLU A 440 -30.66 -17.45 -17.36
C GLU A 440 -29.41 -16.72 -17.88
N GLU A 441 -28.24 -17.34 -17.78
CA GLU A 441 -26.99 -16.79 -18.31
C GLU A 441 -27.00 -16.75 -19.84
N SER A 442 -27.54 -17.79 -20.49
CA SER A 442 -27.68 -17.85 -21.95
C SER A 442 -28.64 -16.81 -22.54
N GLN A 443 -29.63 -16.35 -21.75
CA GLN A 443 -30.57 -15.31 -22.18
C GLN A 443 -30.02 -13.88 -22.08
N LYS A 444 -28.87 -13.66 -21.42
CA LYS A 444 -28.29 -12.32 -21.31
C LYS A 444 -27.83 -11.88 -22.70
N PRO A 445 -28.36 -10.76 -23.25
CA PRO A 445 -28.04 -10.35 -24.61
C PRO A 445 -26.54 -10.11 -24.72
N ALA A 446 -25.89 -10.84 -25.63
CA ALA A 446 -24.46 -10.69 -25.91
C ALA A 446 -24.15 -9.20 -26.09
N ALA A 447 -23.38 -8.64 -25.15
CA ALA A 447 -23.06 -7.23 -25.14
C ALA A 447 -22.48 -6.85 -26.50
N LYS A 448 -23.24 -6.07 -27.29
CA LYS A 448 -22.84 -5.63 -28.63
C LYS A 448 -21.48 -4.94 -28.51
N LYS A 449 -20.41 -5.62 -28.93
CA LYS A 449 -19.04 -5.09 -28.99
C LYS A 449 -19.08 -3.81 -29.82
N ARG A 450 -19.12 -2.64 -29.16
CA ARG A 450 -19.03 -1.34 -29.84
C ARG A 450 -17.63 -1.26 -30.46
N LYS A 451 -17.54 -1.41 -31.78
CA LYS A 451 -16.33 -1.13 -32.55
C LYS A 451 -15.87 0.29 -32.24
N THR A 452 -14.87 0.45 -31.39
CA THR A 452 -14.17 1.73 -31.21
C THR A 452 -13.42 2.04 -32.49
N LYS A 453 -13.88 3.06 -33.21
CA LYS A 453 -13.25 3.56 -34.44
C LYS A 453 -11.88 4.15 -34.08
N LYS A 454 -10.82 3.33 -34.21
CA LYS A 454 -9.42 3.75 -34.01
C LYS A 454 -9.04 4.60 -35.23
N GLY A 455 -8.92 5.92 -35.02
CA GLY A 455 -8.41 6.83 -36.04
C GLY A 455 -6.89 6.70 -36.15
N SER A 456 -6.42 5.86 -37.09
CA SER A 456 -5.03 5.85 -37.53
C SER A 456 -4.89 6.74 -38.76
N ARG A 457 -4.21 7.88 -38.59
CA ARG A 457 -3.75 8.73 -39.68
C ARG A 457 -2.42 8.14 -40.16
N ILE A 458 -2.48 7.26 -41.15
CA ILE A 458 -1.30 6.77 -41.88
C ILE A 458 -1.15 7.64 -43.13
N VAL A 459 0.02 8.24 -43.27
CA VAL A 459 0.46 8.99 -44.45
C VAL A 459 0.73 7.97 -45.56
N VAL A 460 -0.01 8.09 -46.66
CA VAL A 460 0.21 7.30 -47.88
C VAL A 460 1.32 7.95 -48.69
N VAL A 461 2.38 7.20 -48.97
CA VAL A 461 3.31 7.46 -50.09
C VAL A 461 2.94 6.46 -51.19
N PRO A 462 2.70 6.89 -52.44
CA PRO A 462 2.39 5.98 -53.52
C PRO A 462 3.69 5.47 -54.17
N ALA A 463 3.80 4.16 -54.32
CA ALA A 463 4.75 3.55 -55.24
C ALA A 463 3.97 2.67 -56.22
N GLU A 464 4.10 3.06 -57.47
CA GLU A 464 3.64 2.41 -58.69
C GLU A 464 4.28 1.03 -58.90
N LEU A 465 3.56 0.20 -59.66
CA LEU A 465 4.06 -0.81 -60.61
C LEU A 465 5.14 -1.79 -60.12
N LEU A 466 4.80 -3.08 -60.06
CA LEU A 466 5.36 -4.07 -60.99
C LEU A 466 4.63 -5.42 -60.87
N ASP A 467 4.39 -5.97 -62.05
CA ASP A 467 3.78 -7.26 -62.37
C ASP A 467 4.61 -8.48 -61.92
N SER A 468 3.92 -9.61 -62.03
CA SER A 468 4.37 -10.93 -62.54
C SER A 468 5.05 -11.95 -61.61
N ASP A 469 4.39 -13.11 -61.63
CA ASP A 469 4.90 -14.46 -61.88
C ASP A 469 5.56 -15.32 -60.80
N ASP A 470 4.94 -16.48 -60.65
CA ASP A 470 5.49 -17.84 -60.64
C ASP A 470 6.73 -18.13 -59.80
N SER A 471 6.58 -19.03 -58.82
CA SER A 471 6.94 -20.45 -59.05
C SER A 471 6.78 -21.27 -57.77
N GLU A 472 6.15 -22.43 -57.94
CA GLU A 472 6.28 -23.61 -57.07
C GLU A 472 7.75 -24.04 -56.99
N VAL A 473 8.23 -24.35 -55.80
CA VAL A 473 9.32 -25.31 -55.57
C VAL A 473 9.03 -26.02 -54.24
N GLU A 474 8.58 -27.27 -54.34
CA GLU A 474 8.81 -28.30 -53.33
C GLU A 474 10.32 -28.56 -53.25
N ASP A 475 10.85 -28.84 -52.07
CA ASP A 475 11.72 -30.01 -51.87
C ASP A 475 12.08 -30.17 -50.39
N ASP A 476 12.02 -31.43 -50.00
CA ASP A 476 12.46 -32.06 -48.78
C ASP A 476 13.96 -31.82 -48.50
N ASP A 477 14.38 -31.94 -47.24
CA ASP A 477 15.35 -32.97 -46.86
C ASP A 477 15.76 -32.86 -45.39
N ASP A 478 15.91 -34.06 -44.82
CA ASP A 478 16.39 -34.44 -43.50
C ASP A 478 17.77 -33.85 -43.14
N GLU A 479 18.06 -33.72 -41.84
CA GLU A 479 19.33 -34.27 -41.33
C GLU A 479 19.35 -34.43 -39.80
N ASP A 480 19.64 -35.67 -39.40
CA ASP A 480 20.02 -36.15 -38.08
C ASP A 480 21.28 -35.44 -37.54
N GLY A 481 21.39 -35.38 -36.20
CA GLY A 481 22.56 -34.82 -35.53
C GLY A 481 22.75 -35.28 -34.09
N ASP A 482 22.89 -36.59 -33.90
CA ASP A 482 23.41 -37.22 -32.67
C ASP A 482 24.93 -36.99 -32.55
N VAL A 483 25.43 -36.32 -31.50
CA VAL A 483 26.81 -36.55 -31.01
C VAL A 483 26.94 -36.35 -29.50
N ALA A 484 27.38 -37.43 -28.85
CA ALA A 484 27.79 -37.56 -27.46
C ALA A 484 29.02 -36.72 -27.06
N GLY A 485 29.17 -36.40 -25.77
CA GLY A 485 30.38 -35.72 -25.27
C GLY A 485 30.54 -35.71 -23.76
N SER A 486 30.96 -36.84 -23.20
CA SER A 486 31.43 -37.04 -21.82
C SER A 486 32.55 -36.06 -21.40
N LYS A 487 32.53 -35.56 -20.16
CA LYS A 487 33.72 -35.47 -19.26
C LYS A 487 33.40 -34.85 -17.89
N ALA A 488 33.71 -35.63 -16.85
CA ALA A 488 34.19 -35.17 -15.54
C ALA A 488 35.53 -35.91 -15.28
N PRO A 489 36.27 -35.68 -14.18
CA PRO A 489 36.44 -34.49 -13.34
C PRO A 489 37.92 -34.06 -13.25
N SER A 490 38.23 -32.90 -12.63
CA SER A 490 39.58 -32.64 -12.11
C SER A 490 39.53 -32.03 -10.71
N VAL A 491 40.08 -32.79 -9.78
CA VAL A 491 40.54 -32.39 -8.44
C VAL A 491 41.83 -31.57 -8.58
N GLY A 492 42.06 -30.57 -7.72
CA GLY A 492 43.42 -30.13 -7.43
C GLY A 492 43.59 -28.72 -6.87
N TYR A 493 43.79 -28.67 -5.54
CA TYR A 493 44.38 -27.63 -4.67
C TYR A 493 43.58 -26.37 -4.32
#